data_AF-A0A8T4U3L5-F1
#
_entry.id   AF-A0A8T4U3L5-F1
#
_cell.length_a   1.000
_cell.length_b   1.000
_cell.length_c   1.000
_cell.angle_alpha   90.00
_cell.angle_beta   90.00
_cell.angle_gamma   90.00
#
_symmetry.space_group_name_H-M   'P 1'
#
loop_
_entity.id
_entity.type
_entity.pdbx_description
1 polymer ?
#
loop_
_entity_poly.entity_id
_entity_poly.type
_entity_poly.pdbx_seq_one_letter_code
_entity_poly.pdbx_strand_id
1 'polypeptide(L)'
;MSDMLIVKSKVKDVAKGMNVAGDFAEGLNKVAVSLIKDACSRAKENKRATIMGKDLSYSFIVPKKAEDMIVVKSKVKEYSDCNVSSEFAEKLNLVLNFQVKEACRRAQENKRATIQQRDL
;
A
#
# COMPACT_ATOMS: atom_id res chain seq x y z
N MET A 1 -6.00 -18.25 -6.59
CA MET A 1 -6.23 -16.79 -6.71
C MET A 1 -4.88 -16.10 -6.66
N SER A 2 -4.23 -15.94 -7.82
CA SER A 2 -2.84 -15.43 -7.94
C SER A 2 -2.77 -13.95 -8.30
N ASP A 3 -3.86 -13.22 -8.06
CA ASP A 3 -4.09 -11.92 -8.69
C ASP A 3 -3.72 -10.78 -7.74
N MET A 4 -2.48 -10.31 -7.82
CA MET A 4 -1.89 -9.30 -6.93
C MET A 4 -2.68 -7.98 -6.95
N LEU A 5 -2.82 -7.33 -5.78
CA LEU A 5 -3.39 -5.98 -5.62
C LEU A 5 -2.43 -4.90 -6.11
N ILE A 6 -1.13 -5.19 -6.02
CA ILE A 6 -0.03 -4.30 -6.40
C ILE A 6 0.41 -4.55 -7.85
N VAL A 7 0.53 -3.47 -8.61
CA VAL A 7 1.06 -3.50 -9.98
C VAL A 7 2.59 -3.44 -9.94
N LYS A 8 3.25 -4.59 -10.11
CA LYS A 8 4.73 -4.72 -10.01
C LYS A 8 5.49 -3.70 -10.87
N SER A 9 5.02 -3.46 -12.11
CA SER A 9 5.66 -2.49 -13.02
C SER A 9 5.65 -1.07 -12.47
N LYS A 10 4.54 -0.66 -11.82
CA LYS A 10 4.37 0.67 -11.24
C LYS A 10 5.15 0.89 -9.95
N VAL A 11 5.48 -0.18 -9.21
CA VAL A 11 6.34 -0.07 -8.03
C VAL A 11 7.73 0.46 -8.41
N LYS A 12 8.26 0.05 -9.58
CA LYS A 12 9.54 0.54 -10.08
C LYS A 12 9.48 2.03 -10.47
N ASP A 13 8.35 2.47 -11.03
CA ASP A 13 8.10 3.87 -11.36
C ASP A 13 8.13 4.76 -10.10
N VAL A 14 7.61 4.27 -8.96
CA VAL A 14 7.68 4.96 -7.66
C VAL A 14 9.07 4.92 -7.04
N ALA A 15 9.81 3.82 -7.19
CA ALA A 15 11.14 3.64 -6.61
C ALA A 15 12.27 4.44 -7.31
N LYS A 16 11.94 5.21 -8.35
CA LYS A 16 12.79 6.14 -9.14
C LYS A 16 14.30 6.03 -8.88
N GLY A 17 14.96 5.19 -9.65
CA GLY A 17 16.42 5.03 -9.63
C GLY A 17 16.94 3.93 -8.69
N MET A 18 16.07 3.29 -7.92
CA MET A 18 16.43 2.09 -7.15
C MET A 18 15.96 0.80 -7.84
N ASN A 19 16.73 -0.27 -7.63
CA ASN A 19 16.34 -1.61 -8.05
C ASN A 19 15.28 -2.15 -7.07
N VAL A 20 14.33 -2.91 -7.59
CA VAL A 20 13.27 -3.54 -6.80
C VAL A 20 13.51 -5.04 -6.80
N ALA A 21 13.68 -5.65 -5.62
CA ALA A 21 13.80 -7.09 -5.50
C ALA A 21 12.50 -7.79 -5.94
N GLY A 22 12.61 -9.00 -6.47
CA GLY A 22 11.44 -9.72 -7.02
C GLY A 22 10.34 -10.02 -5.99
N ASP A 23 10.75 -10.21 -4.73
CA ASP A 23 9.91 -10.47 -3.56
C ASP A 23 9.31 -9.21 -2.93
N PHE A 24 9.85 -8.03 -3.24
CA PHE A 24 9.41 -6.77 -2.66
C PHE A 24 7.93 -6.48 -2.95
N ALA A 25 7.48 -6.70 -4.20
CA ALA A 25 6.10 -6.45 -4.58
C ALA A 25 5.12 -7.41 -3.88
N GLU A 26 5.56 -8.64 -3.57
CA GLU A 26 4.79 -9.60 -2.79
C GLU A 26 4.71 -9.20 -1.32
N GLY A 27 5.81 -8.71 -0.76
CA GLY A 27 5.84 -8.08 0.56
C GLY A 27 4.88 -6.90 0.65
N LEU A 28 4.95 -5.97 -0.31
CA LEU A 28 4.09 -4.79 -0.36
C LEU A 28 2.62 -5.18 -0.50
N ASN A 29 2.33 -6.23 -1.28
CA ASN A 29 0.98 -6.78 -1.39
C ASN A 29 0.46 -7.32 -0.05
N LYS A 30 1.29 -8.04 0.72
CA LYS A 30 0.91 -8.50 2.06
C LYS A 30 0.62 -7.33 3.00
N VAL A 31 1.44 -6.28 2.95
CA VAL A 31 1.22 -5.05 3.74
C VAL A 31 -0.10 -4.39 3.34
N ALA A 32 -0.38 -4.25 2.04
CA ALA A 32 -1.63 -3.68 1.55
C ALA A 32 -2.86 -4.47 2.04
N VAL A 33 -2.81 -5.80 1.98
CA VAL A 33 -3.88 -6.67 2.48
C VAL A 33 -4.05 -6.52 4.00
N SER A 34 -2.95 -6.42 4.76
CA SER A 34 -3.02 -6.17 6.21
C SER A 34 -3.72 -4.85 6.50
N LEU A 35 -3.34 -3.77 5.81
CA LEU A 35 -3.96 -2.45 5.97
C LEU A 35 -5.46 -2.46 5.69
N ILE A 36 -5.91 -3.23 4.68
CA ILE A 36 -7.34 -3.39 4.38
C ILE A 36 -8.06 -4.11 5.52
N LYS A 37 -7.49 -5.19 6.05
CA LYS A 37 -8.06 -5.94 7.17
C LYS A 37 -8.12 -5.11 8.46
N ASP A 38 -7.06 -4.37 8.74
CA ASP A 38 -7.01 -3.47 9.90
C ASP A 38 -8.04 -2.35 9.78
N ALA A 39 -8.18 -1.77 8.57
CA ALA A 39 -9.23 -0.80 8.28
C ALA A 39 -10.63 -1.41 8.47
N CYS A 40 -10.84 -2.67 8.09
CA CYS A 40 -12.09 -3.39 8.32
C CYS A 40 -12.38 -3.56 9.82
N SER A 41 -11.37 -3.94 10.62
CA SER A 41 -11.52 -4.04 12.09
C SER A 41 -11.95 -2.70 12.67
N ARG A 42 -11.24 -1.62 12.31
CA ARG A 42 -11.55 -0.25 12.77
C ARG A 42 -12.94 0.20 12.35
N ALA A 43 -13.37 -0.11 11.13
CA ALA A 43 -14.73 0.21 10.69
C ALA A 43 -15.77 -0.53 11.54
N LYS A 44 -15.58 -1.83 11.79
CA LYS A 44 -16.47 -2.66 12.63
C LYS A 44 -16.52 -2.18 14.08
N GLU A 45 -15.37 -1.87 14.68
CA GLU A 45 -15.26 -1.28 16.02
C GLU A 45 -16.04 0.04 16.13
N ASN A 46 -16.03 0.83 15.05
CA ASN A 46 -16.81 2.05 14.93
C ASN A 46 -18.26 1.82 14.43
N LYS A 47 -18.78 0.59 14.47
CA LYS A 47 -20.12 0.20 14.04
C LYS A 47 -20.47 0.58 12.60
N ARG A 48 -19.48 0.59 11.70
CA ARG A 48 -19.64 0.87 10.26
C ARG A 48 -19.36 -0.38 9.42
N ALA A 49 -20.18 -0.58 8.39
CA ALA A 49 -20.01 -1.66 7.41
C ALA A 49 -19.09 -1.26 6.23
N THR A 50 -18.71 0.03 6.14
CA THR A 50 -17.91 0.58 5.04
C THR A 50 -16.58 1.12 5.55
N ILE A 51 -15.47 0.60 5.01
CA ILE A 51 -14.14 1.16 5.20
C ILE A 51 -14.00 2.44 4.40
N MET A 52 -13.48 3.46 5.07
CA MET A 52 -13.27 4.81 4.57
C MET A 52 -11.80 5.17 4.67
N GLY A 53 -11.36 6.20 3.98
CA GLY A 53 -9.95 6.55 3.98
C GLY A 53 -9.39 6.92 5.37
N LYS A 54 -10.26 7.33 6.30
CA LYS A 54 -9.92 7.58 7.72
C LYS A 54 -9.61 6.30 8.52
N ASP A 55 -10.00 5.13 8.03
CA ASP A 55 -9.74 3.86 8.69
C ASP A 55 -8.31 3.37 8.47
N LEU A 56 -7.58 3.97 7.51
CA LEU A 56 -6.17 3.71 7.31
C LEU A 56 -5.35 4.46 8.37
N SER A 57 -4.71 3.70 9.26
CA SER A 57 -3.92 4.19 10.40
C SER A 57 -2.83 5.22 10.05
N TYR A 58 -2.37 5.27 8.79
CA TYR A 58 -1.28 6.13 8.37
C TYR A 58 -1.74 7.28 7.47
N SER A 59 -3.04 7.39 7.16
CA SER A 59 -3.54 8.36 6.19
C SER A 59 -3.30 9.83 6.56
N PHE A 60 -3.05 10.11 7.85
CA PHE A 60 -2.82 11.47 8.36
C PHE A 60 -1.35 11.92 8.32
N ILE A 61 -0.39 10.98 8.26
CA ILE A 61 1.05 11.30 8.17
C ILE A 61 1.57 11.29 6.73
N VAL A 62 0.86 10.66 5.80
CA VAL A 62 1.33 10.51 4.43
C VAL A 62 1.04 11.75 3.58
N PRO A 63 1.92 12.12 2.64
CA PRO A 63 1.66 13.21 1.71
C PRO A 63 0.35 13.01 0.96
N LYS A 64 -0.41 14.10 0.73
CA LYS A 64 -1.70 14.05 0.01
C LYS A 64 -1.57 13.85 -1.50
N LYS A 65 -0.34 13.71 -2.03
CA LYS A 65 -0.07 13.54 -3.46
C LYS A 65 0.68 12.22 -3.69
N ALA A 66 0.05 11.32 -4.42
CA ALA A 66 0.69 10.10 -4.95
C ALA A 66 1.47 10.45 -6.22
N GLU A 67 2.57 9.75 -6.48
CA GLU A 67 3.28 9.85 -7.76
C GLU A 67 2.67 8.93 -8.81
N ASP A 68 2.42 7.67 -8.45
CA ASP A 68 1.81 6.69 -9.34
C ASP A 68 0.71 5.89 -8.65
N MET A 69 -0.25 5.41 -9.45
CA MET A 69 -1.25 4.46 -9.01
C MET A 69 -0.68 3.04 -9.07
N ILE A 70 -0.25 2.52 -7.92
CA ILE A 70 0.31 1.16 -7.78
C ILE A 70 -0.73 0.13 -7.33
N VAL A 71 -1.91 0.59 -6.89
CA VAL A 71 -3.02 -0.25 -6.43
C VAL A 71 -4.02 -0.47 -7.56
N VAL A 72 -4.45 -1.72 -7.76
CA VAL A 72 -5.57 -2.05 -8.65
C VAL A 72 -6.90 -1.77 -7.94
N LYS A 73 -7.56 -0.64 -8.25
CA LYS A 73 -8.79 -0.20 -7.54
C LYS A 73 -9.88 -1.27 -7.49
N SER A 74 -10.12 -1.96 -8.59
CA SER A 74 -11.18 -2.98 -8.70
C SER A 74 -10.97 -4.15 -7.73
N LYS A 75 -9.72 -4.47 -7.41
CA LYS A 75 -9.37 -5.60 -6.54
C LYS A 75 -9.41 -5.29 -5.05
N VAL A 76 -9.46 -4.02 -4.65
CA VAL A 76 -9.45 -3.65 -3.22
C VAL A 76 -10.60 -4.32 -2.46
N LYS A 77 -11.78 -4.42 -3.09
CA LYS A 77 -12.95 -5.06 -2.48
C LYS A 77 -12.78 -6.57 -2.31
N GLU A 78 -12.02 -7.24 -3.17
CA GLU A 78 -11.77 -8.69 -3.08
C GLU A 78 -10.98 -9.07 -1.82
N TYR A 79 -10.22 -8.13 -1.27
CA TYR A 79 -9.45 -8.29 -0.04
C TYR A 79 -10.14 -7.69 1.20
N SER A 80 -11.38 -7.21 1.07
CA SER A 80 -12.11 -6.49 2.11
C SER A 80 -13.44 -7.17 2.47
N ASP A 81 -13.55 -7.60 3.73
CA ASP A 81 -14.80 -8.10 4.32
C ASP A 81 -15.85 -6.99 4.53
N CYS A 82 -15.43 -5.72 4.45
CA CYS A 82 -16.30 -4.55 4.55
C CYS A 82 -16.56 -3.93 3.17
N ASN A 83 -17.62 -3.13 3.02
CA ASN A 83 -17.81 -2.28 1.84
C ASN A 83 -16.65 -1.28 1.75
N VAL A 84 -16.29 -0.87 0.53
CA VAL A 84 -15.15 0.02 0.30
C VAL A 84 -15.66 1.37 -0.20
N SER A 85 -15.28 2.46 0.46
CA SER A 85 -15.63 3.80 -0.03
C SER A 85 -14.87 4.15 -1.31
N SER A 86 -15.43 5.07 -2.10
CA SER A 86 -14.80 5.54 -3.34
C SER A 86 -13.39 6.13 -3.12
N GLU A 87 -13.16 6.82 -2.00
CA GLU A 87 -11.86 7.44 -1.66
C GLU A 87 -10.83 6.48 -1.04
N PHE A 88 -11.26 5.28 -0.59
CA PHE A 88 -10.38 4.41 0.18
C PHE A 88 -9.18 3.91 -0.64
N ALA A 89 -9.41 3.50 -1.88
CA ALA A 89 -8.35 3.00 -2.76
C ALA A 89 -7.27 4.06 -3.04
N GLU A 90 -7.66 5.34 -3.08
CA GLU A 90 -6.73 6.44 -3.31
C GLU A 90 -5.87 6.70 -2.07
N LYS A 91 -6.47 6.69 -0.87
CA LYS A 91 -5.70 6.81 0.36
C LYS A 91 -4.80 5.60 0.62
N LEU A 92 -5.26 4.40 0.28
CA LEU A 92 -4.41 3.20 0.32
C LEU A 92 -3.21 3.36 -0.61
N ASN A 93 -3.42 3.88 -1.81
CA ASN A 93 -2.34 4.16 -2.76
C ASN A 93 -1.33 5.19 -2.22
N LEU A 94 -1.79 6.26 -1.55
CA LEU A 94 -0.91 7.22 -0.89
C LEU A 94 -0.01 6.55 0.16
N VAL A 95 -0.61 5.71 1.01
CA VAL A 95 0.12 5.00 2.06
C VAL A 95 1.18 4.07 1.49
N LEU A 96 0.83 3.29 0.46
CA LEU A 96 1.77 2.35 -0.15
C LEU A 96 2.87 3.06 -0.94
N ASN A 97 2.57 4.17 -1.62
CA ASN A 97 3.61 5.01 -2.24
C ASN A 97 4.60 5.54 -1.19
N PHE A 98 4.08 5.99 -0.05
CA PHE A 98 4.93 6.45 1.05
C PHE A 98 5.81 5.31 1.59
N GLN A 99 5.27 4.09 1.75
CA GLN A 99 6.07 2.93 2.16
C GLN A 99 7.18 2.58 1.17
N VAL A 100 6.92 2.65 -0.14
CA VAL A 100 7.97 2.44 -1.16
C VAL A 100 9.08 3.47 -1.02
N LYS A 101 8.74 4.74 -0.79
CA LYS A 101 9.73 5.80 -0.57
C LYS A 101 10.53 5.61 0.71
N GLU A 102 9.88 5.20 1.79
CA GLU A 102 10.56 4.87 3.04
C GLU A 102 11.46 3.65 2.90
N ALA A 103 11.05 2.65 2.13
CA ALA A 103 11.89 1.50 1.80
C ALA A 103 13.12 1.93 0.98
N CYS A 104 12.95 2.85 0.03
CA CYS A 104 14.06 3.46 -0.70
C CYS A 104 15.03 4.18 0.24
N ARG A 105 14.50 5.00 1.16
CA ARG A 105 15.30 5.71 2.17
C ARG A 105 16.09 4.74 3.05
N ARG A 106 15.44 3.72 3.61
CA ARG A 106 16.08 2.68 4.43
C ARG A 106 17.15 1.91 3.66
N ALA A 107 16.92 1.60 2.38
CA ALA A 107 17.91 0.92 1.56
C ALA A 107 19.13 1.83 1.29
N GLN A 108 18.92 3.12 1.01
CA GLN A 108 19.99 4.11 0.85
C GLN A 108 20.80 4.32 2.13
N GLU A 109 20.14 4.42 3.29
CA GLU A 109 20.79 4.51 4.61
C GLU A 109 21.68 3.30 4.88
N ASN A 110 21.26 2.12 4.38
CA ASN A 110 22.04 0.88 4.42
C ASN A 110 23.04 0.71 3.25
N LYS A 111 23.28 1.77 2.45
CA LYS A 111 24.18 1.78 1.29
C LYS A 111 23.84 0.73 0.22
N ARG A 112 22.55 0.40 0.06
CA ARG A 112 22.06 -0.56 -0.95
C ARG A 112 21.31 0.16 -2.07
N ALA A 113 21.58 -0.25 -3.30
CA ALA A 113 20.86 0.21 -4.49
C ALA A 113 19.55 -0.56 -4.75
N THR A 114 19.23 -1.58 -3.95
CA THR A 114 18.08 -2.48 -4.15
C THR A 114 17.18 -2.48 -2.91
N ILE A 115 15.91 -2.12 -3.10
CA ILE A 115 14.87 -2.28 -2.07
C ILE A 115 14.44 -3.74 -1.99
N GLN A 116 14.34 -4.25 -0.78
CA GLN A 116 14.05 -5.65 -0.45
C GLN A 116 12.88 -5.73 0.51
N GLN A 117 12.30 -6.92 0.68
CA GLN A 117 11.16 -7.11 1.59
C GLN A 117 11.43 -6.60 3.01
N ARG A 118 12.67 -6.68 3.52
CA ARG A 118 13.07 -6.15 4.84
C ARG A 118 12.99 -4.63 4.99
N ASP A 119 12.85 -3.91 3.88
CA ASP A 119 12.78 -2.45 3.88
C ASP A 119 11.34 -1.93 4.05
N LEU A 120 10.33 -2.81 4.00
CA LEU A 120 8.91 -2.50 4.21
C LEU A 120 8.56 -2.31 5.68
#